data_AF-A0A957GRY7-F1
#
_entry.id   AF-A0A957GRY7-F1
#
_cell.length_a   1.000
_cell.length_b   1.000
_cell.length_c   1.000
_cell.angle_alpha   90.00
_cell.angle_beta   90.00
_cell.angle_gamma   90.00
#
_symmetry.space_group_name_H-M   'P 1'
#
loop_
_entity.id
_entity.type
_entity.pdbx_description
1 polymer ?
#
loop_
_entity_poly.entity_id
_entity_poly.type
_entity_poly.pdbx_seq_one_letter_code
_entity_poly.pdbx_strand_id
1 'polypeptide(L)'
;EGFGLPILEAMACKTAVIAANTSSIPEAVGNAGLLFDPHNPAQLAERILSVLDDPAQLATMQQRGLAHAHLFSWERAGRETAVVYQRALSQDL
;
A
#
# COMPACT_ATOMS: atom_id res chain seq x y z
N GLU A 1 -7.35 11.41 -0.74
CA GLU A 1 -5.95 10.93 -0.66
C GLU A 1 -5.32 10.99 -2.04
N GLY A 2 -4.02 11.29 -2.11
CA GLY A 2 -3.22 11.09 -3.31
C GLY A 2 -2.82 9.61 -3.46
N PHE A 3 -1.61 9.33 -3.96
CA PHE A 3 -1.12 7.96 -4.21
C PHE A 3 -1.22 6.98 -3.02
N GLY A 4 -1.23 7.46 -1.78
CA GLY A 4 -1.31 6.60 -0.58
C GLY A 4 0.03 6.32 0.08
N LEU A 5 0.97 7.27 0.03
CA LEU A 5 2.27 7.16 0.73
C LEU A 5 2.14 6.81 2.23
N PRO A 6 1.19 7.37 3.00
CA PRO A 6 1.04 7.00 4.41
C PRO A 6 0.79 5.50 4.63
N ILE A 7 0.16 4.82 3.67
CA ILE A 7 -0.07 3.37 3.74
C ILE A 7 1.25 2.62 3.60
N LEU A 8 2.06 2.99 2.61
CA LEU A 8 3.36 2.37 2.37
C LEU A 8 4.33 2.61 3.53
N GLU A 9 4.28 3.81 4.13
CA GLU A 9 5.05 4.15 5.33
C GLU A 9 4.65 3.28 6.53
N ALA A 10 3.34 3.15 6.80
CA ALA A 10 2.84 2.28 7.86
C ALA A 10 3.28 0.81 7.66
N MET A 11 3.16 0.32 6.43
CA MET A 11 3.59 -1.02 6.05
C MET A 11 5.11 -1.22 6.22
N ALA A 12 5.93 -0.25 5.81
CA ALA A 12 7.38 -0.27 6.01
C ALA A 12 7.76 -0.29 7.51
N CYS A 13 6.94 0.33 8.36
CA CYS A 13 7.06 0.26 9.82
C CYS A 13 6.52 -1.04 10.44
N LYS A 14 6.19 -2.07 9.63
CA LYS A 14 5.57 -3.34 10.08
C LYS A 14 4.23 -3.13 10.80
N THR A 15 3.46 -2.13 10.40
CA THR A 15 2.10 -1.90 10.92
C THR A 15 1.09 -2.51 9.97
N ALA A 16 0.17 -3.32 10.51
CA ALA A 16 -0.95 -3.85 9.72
C ALA A 16 -1.88 -2.70 9.31
N VAL A 17 -2.30 -2.70 8.04
CA VAL A 17 -3.12 -1.61 7.47
C VAL A 17 -4.53 -2.09 7.19
N ILE A 18 -5.50 -1.29 7.65
CA ILE A 18 -6.91 -1.33 7.25
C ILE A 18 -7.22 0.05 6.65
N ALA A 19 -7.66 0.12 5.40
CA ALA A 19 -7.87 1.39 4.71
C ALA A 19 -9.17 1.43 3.90
N ALA A 20 -9.64 2.63 3.58
CA ALA A 20 -10.88 2.80 2.83
C ALA A 20 -10.73 2.35 1.36
N ASN A 21 -11.71 1.65 0.83
CA ASN A 21 -11.76 1.18 -0.55
C ASN A 21 -12.20 2.30 -1.51
N THR A 22 -11.36 3.32 -1.69
CA THR A 22 -11.67 4.48 -2.54
C THR A 22 -10.41 5.09 -3.16
N SER A 23 -10.59 5.77 -4.30
CA SER A 23 -9.49 6.42 -5.06
C SER A 23 -8.33 5.45 -5.31
N SER A 24 -7.08 5.89 -5.13
CA SER A 24 -5.83 5.12 -5.30
C SER A 24 -5.45 4.25 -4.11
N ILE A 25 -6.24 4.27 -3.02
CA ILE A 25 -5.93 3.51 -1.81
C ILE A 25 -5.83 2.00 -2.05
N PRO A 26 -6.74 1.36 -2.82
CA PRO A 26 -6.63 -0.08 -3.11
C PRO A 26 -5.33 -0.45 -3.82
N GLU A 27 -4.79 0.44 -4.66
CA GLU A 27 -3.51 0.23 -5.35
C GLU A 27 -2.33 0.26 -4.37
N ALA A 28 -2.33 1.21 -3.43
CA ALA A 28 -1.29 1.29 -2.39
C ALA A 28 -1.35 0.11 -1.41
N VAL A 29 -2.54 -0.35 -1.05
CA VAL A 29 -2.73 -1.50 -0.13
C VAL A 29 -2.38 -2.83 -0.78
N GLY A 30 -2.72 -3.01 -2.06
CA GLY A 30 -2.60 -4.28 -2.75
C GLY A 30 -3.26 -5.43 -1.99
N ASN A 31 -2.58 -6.58 -1.92
CA ASN A 31 -3.04 -7.76 -1.17
C ASN A 31 -2.44 -7.84 0.25
N ALA A 32 -1.84 -6.76 0.73
CA ALA A 32 -1.05 -6.74 1.96
C ALA A 32 -1.82 -6.18 3.18
N GLY A 33 -2.95 -5.52 2.96
CA GLY A 33 -3.84 -5.02 4.00
C GLY A 33 -5.30 -5.36 3.74
N LEU A 34 -6.18 -4.89 4.61
CA LEU A 34 -7.63 -5.02 4.46
C LEU A 34 -8.23 -3.72 3.97
N LEU A 35 -9.30 -3.84 3.19
CA LEU A 35 -10.08 -2.71 2.71
C LEU A 35 -11.48 -2.71 3.33
N PHE A 36 -12.03 -1.52 3.57
CA PHE A 36 -13.41 -1.32 4.02
C PHE A 36 -14.13 -0.26 3.17
N ASP A 37 -15.45 -0.37 3.02
CA ASP A 37 -16.29 0.65 2.41
C ASP A 37 -16.31 1.91 3.30
N PRO A 38 -15.85 3.08 2.82
CA PRO A 38 -15.83 4.32 3.60
C PRO A 38 -17.20 4.75 4.12
N HIS A 39 -18.30 4.27 3.54
CA HIS A 39 -19.66 4.56 3.97
C HIS A 39 -20.23 3.51 4.95
N ASN A 40 -19.41 2.52 5.34
CA ASN A 40 -19.80 1.44 6.24
C ASN A 40 -18.86 1.37 7.46
N PRO A 41 -19.11 2.18 8.51
CA PRO A 41 -18.28 2.16 9.73
C PRO A 41 -18.36 0.84 10.50
N ALA A 42 -19.45 0.08 10.37
CA ALA A 42 -19.57 -1.24 11.00
C ALA A 42 -18.57 -2.24 10.42
N GLN A 43 -18.34 -2.18 9.11
CA GLN A 43 -17.32 -3.02 8.45
C GLN A 43 -15.91 -2.65 8.92
N LEU A 44 -15.61 -1.35 9.11
CA LEU A 44 -14.32 -0.94 9.67
C LEU A 44 -14.11 -1.55 11.07
N ALA A 45 -15.12 -1.46 11.94
CA ALA A 45 -15.06 -2.04 13.29
C ALA A 45 -14.84 -3.56 13.25
N GLU A 46 -15.57 -4.28 12.40
CA GLU A 46 -15.41 -5.73 12.21
C GLU A 46 -13.97 -6.08 11.80
N ARG A 47 -13.39 -5.35 10.85
CA ARG A 47 -12.02 -5.57 10.38
C ARG A 47 -10.97 -5.29 11.46
N ILE A 48 -11.17 -4.24 12.25
CA ILE A 48 -10.28 -3.93 13.38
C ILE A 48 -10.33 -5.07 14.40
N LEU A 49 -11.53 -5.50 14.80
CA LEU A 49 -11.71 -6.60 15.75
C LEU A 49 -11.10 -7.89 15.23
N SER A 50 -11.34 -8.26 13.96
CA SER A 50 -10.79 -9.50 13.40
C SER A 50 -9.26 -9.54 13.47
N VAL A 51 -8.60 -8.42 13.20
CA VAL A 51 -7.13 -8.33 13.26
C VAL A 51 -6.60 -8.34 14.69
N LEU A 52 -7.31 -7.74 15.64
CA LEU A 52 -6.91 -7.72 17.05
C LEU A 52 -7.14 -9.07 17.74
N ASP A 53 -8.18 -9.80 17.36
CA ASP A 53 -8.55 -11.09 17.95
C ASP A 53 -7.76 -12.27 17.36
N ASP A 54 -7.09 -12.09 16.21
CA ASP A 54 -6.25 -13.09 15.56
C ASP A 54 -4.79 -12.64 15.43
N PRO A 55 -3.92 -12.98 16.40
CA PRO A 55 -2.49 -12.66 16.35
C PRO A 55 -1.76 -13.22 15.13
N ALA A 56 -2.22 -14.35 14.56
CA ALA A 56 -1.63 -14.95 13.38
C ALA A 56 -1.98 -14.15 12.12
N GLN A 57 -3.23 -13.67 12.02
CA GLN A 57 -3.64 -12.74 10.97
C GLN A 57 -2.84 -11.44 11.05
N LEU A 58 -2.71 -10.85 12.24
CA LEU A 58 -1.92 -9.63 12.46
C LEU A 58 -0.48 -9.82 11.99
N ALA A 59 0.21 -10.87 12.46
CA ALA A 59 1.58 -11.16 12.06
C ALA A 59 1.72 -11.35 10.54
N THR A 60 0.76 -12.04 9.92
CA THR A 60 0.72 -12.24 8.47
C THR A 60 0.56 -10.91 7.72
N MET A 61 -0.33 -10.03 8.17
CA MET A 61 -0.51 -8.70 7.57
C MET A 61 0.75 -7.84 7.72
N GLN A 62 1.42 -7.87 8.88
CA GLN A 62 2.67 -7.13 9.09
C GLN A 62 3.78 -7.60 8.14
N GLN A 63 3.93 -8.92 7.98
CA GLN A 63 4.93 -9.50 7.07
C GLN A 63 4.63 -9.17 5.61
N ARG A 64 3.37 -9.32 5.18
CA ARG A 64 2.94 -8.99 3.81
C ARG A 64 3.07 -7.50 3.54
N GLY A 65 2.67 -6.65 4.49
CA GLY A 65 2.82 -5.20 4.43
C GLY A 65 4.26 -4.80 4.20
N LEU A 66 5.18 -5.29 5.05
CA LEU A 66 6.60 -5.00 4.91
C LEU A 66 7.13 -5.41 3.53
N ALA A 67 6.84 -6.63 3.08
CA ALA A 67 7.27 -7.13 1.78
C ALA A 67 6.70 -6.29 0.62
N HIS A 68 5.44 -5.87 0.71
CA HIS A 68 4.78 -5.03 -0.28
C HIS A 68 5.39 -3.63 -0.34
N ALA A 69 5.63 -3.00 0.81
CA ALA A 69 6.26 -1.68 0.89
C ALA A 69 7.64 -1.65 0.20
N HIS A 70 8.42 -2.73 0.30
CA HIS A 70 9.72 -2.84 -0.37
C HIS A 70 9.65 -2.83 -1.90
N LEU A 71 8.48 -3.05 -2.51
CA LEU A 71 8.30 -2.93 -3.96
C LEU A 71 8.31 -1.47 -4.43
N PHE A 72 8.10 -0.53 -3.51
CA PHE A 72 8.05 0.91 -3.73
C PHE A 72 9.29 1.56 -3.13
N SER A 73 10.25 1.92 -3.98
CA SER A 73 11.47 2.64 -3.56
C SER A 73 11.75 3.83 -4.46
N TRP A 74 12.30 4.89 -3.87
CA TRP A 74 12.75 6.07 -4.62
C TRP A 74 13.86 5.73 -5.61
N GLU A 75 14.73 4.77 -5.28
CA GLU A 75 15.74 4.27 -6.20
C GLU A 75 15.11 3.67 -7.46
N ARG A 76 14.11 2.80 -7.30
CA ARG A 76 13.39 2.19 -8.43
C ARG A 76 12.66 3.24 -9.24
N ALA A 77 11.92 4.13 -8.57
CA ALA A 77 11.19 5.21 -9.23
C ALA A 77 12.13 6.12 -10.04
N GLY A 78 13.27 6.50 -9.47
CA GLY A 78 14.29 7.30 -10.14
C GLY A 78 14.89 6.59 -11.35
N ARG A 79 15.28 5.31 -11.20
CA ARG A 79 15.83 4.50 -12.30
C ARG A 79 14.84 4.34 -13.45
N GLU A 80 13.59 3.99 -13.15
CA GLU A 80 12.56 3.77 -14.17
C GLU A 80 12.18 5.08 -14.86
N THR A 81 12.11 6.20 -14.11
CA THR A 81 11.87 7.53 -14.69
C THR A 81 13.01 7.95 -15.61
N ALA A 82 14.27 7.73 -15.20
CA ALA A 82 15.44 8.05 -16.03
C ALA A 82 15.44 7.29 -17.36
N VAL A 83 15.01 6.02 -17.37
CA VAL A 83 14.86 5.23 -18.61
C VAL A 83 13.84 5.88 -19.56
N VAL A 84 12.72 6.39 -19.04
CA VAL A 84 11.71 7.08 -19.85
C VAL A 84 12.26 8.40 -20.41
N TYR A 85 12.99 9.18 -19.60
CA TYR A 85 13.64 10.41 -20.07
C TYR A 85 14.67 10.15 -21.15
N GLN A 86 15.51 9.12 -21.00
CA GLN A 86 16.48 8.72 -22.02
C GLN A 86 15.78 8.34 -23.33
N ARG A 87 14.68 7.58 -23.26
CA ARG A 87 13.89 7.21 -24.44
C ARG A 87 13.31 8.45 -25.14
N ALA A 88 12.70 9.35 -24.37
CA ALA A 88 12.11 10.58 -24.91
C ALA A 88 13.15 11.49 -25.58
N LEU A 89 14.36 11.58 -25.02
CA LEU A 89 15.46 12.36 -25.60
C LEU A 89 16.14 11.66 -26.79
N SER A 90 16.08 10.32 -26.87
CA SER A 90 16.61 9.54 -27.99
C SER A 90 15.65 9.43 -29.19
N GLN A 91 14.40 9.83 -29.02
CA GLN A 91 13.50 10.02 -30.15
C GLN A 91 13.78 11.40 -30.75
N ASP A 92 14.69 11.42 -31.73
CA ASP A 92 14.94 12.59 -32.56
C ASP A 92 13.64 13.05 -33.24
N LEU A 93 13.45 14.39 -33.24
CA LEU A 93 12.59 15.14 -34.17
C LEU A 93 13.00 14.90 -35.62
#